data_AF-A0A1X1VSQ2-F1
#
_entry.id   AF-A0A1X1VSQ2-F1
#
_cell.length_a   1.000
_cell.length_b   1.000
_cell.length_c   1.000
_cell.angle_alpha   90.00
_cell.angle_beta   90.00
_cell.angle_gamma   90.00
#
_symmetry.space_group_name_H-M   'P 1'
#
loop_
_entity.id
_entity.type
_entity.pdbx_description
1 polymer ?
#
loop_
_entity_poly.entity_id
_entity_poly.type
_entity_poly.pdbx_seq_one_letter_code
_entity_poly.pdbx_strand_id
1 'polypeptide(L)'
;MTALFDHDIYDHDNTDREAQDRQARRVEAEKKAQERARERRNKLVGRVDVFDELLDGQVDFLAGSPSIADVAAFFGIAVSALNRLLRMFPDEFALDGWTAPRYRGGKDRWTDRAIVRAALLLDEVPSAPAAEIRYRLDVAALPVAFSSRGFRITQCERLFAQAMTVVEDVHGDSSPVDIWRRLQEMPRYELQALTVALAALVPDDVSGTGSFLRAIGGRQGRVAEGLAQLIPVRSNLYERRRRAGREPRSSEPGGVAVIARRGRRR
;
A
#
# COMPACT_ATOMS: atom_id res chain seq x y z
N MET A 1 -45.39 -28.71 -47.59
CA MET A 1 -45.38 -28.89 -46.13
C MET A 1 -43.98 -29.29 -45.71
N THR A 2 -43.09 -28.32 -45.53
CA THR A 2 -41.74 -28.54 -45.00
C THR A 2 -41.70 -27.89 -43.62
N ALA A 3 -41.39 -28.71 -42.64
CA ALA A 3 -41.53 -28.39 -41.23
C ALA A 3 -40.54 -27.31 -40.80
N LEU A 4 -41.07 -26.24 -40.18
CA LEU A 4 -40.33 -25.41 -39.24
C LEU A 4 -40.08 -26.28 -38.00
N PHE A 5 -38.86 -26.78 -37.84
CA PHE A 5 -38.38 -27.31 -36.56
C PHE A 5 -37.11 -26.57 -36.16
N ASP A 6 -37.23 -25.81 -35.08
CA ASP A 6 -36.27 -25.65 -33.99
C ASP A 6 -34.80 -25.43 -34.35
N HIS A 7 -34.46 -24.31 -35.00
CA HIS A 7 -33.07 -23.84 -35.00
C HIS A 7 -32.72 -23.04 -33.74
N ASP A 8 -33.71 -22.45 -33.08
CA ASP A 8 -33.51 -21.59 -31.90
C ASP A 8 -33.24 -22.39 -30.60
N ILE A 9 -33.67 -23.66 -30.54
CA ILE A 9 -33.46 -24.52 -29.34
C ILE A 9 -32.00 -25.01 -29.25
N TYR A 10 -31.37 -25.31 -30.39
CA TYR A 10 -30.00 -25.84 -30.41
C TYR A 10 -28.91 -24.79 -30.16
N ASP A 11 -29.17 -23.52 -30.49
CA ASP A 11 -28.20 -22.43 -30.29
C ASP A 11 -28.15 -21.98 -28.82
N HIS A 12 -29.32 -21.90 -28.15
CA HIS A 12 -29.37 -21.65 -26.71
C HIS A 12 -28.67 -22.74 -25.88
N ASP A 13 -28.88 -24.01 -26.22
CA ASP A 13 -28.27 -25.16 -25.54
C ASP A 13 -26.72 -25.17 -25.62
N ASN A 14 -26.15 -24.63 -26.70
CA ASN A 14 -24.70 -24.54 -26.88
C ASN A 14 -24.10 -23.35 -26.12
N THR A 15 -24.79 -22.20 -26.14
CA THR A 15 -24.37 -21.02 -25.36
C THR A 15 -24.40 -21.24 -23.85
N ASP A 16 -25.37 -22.02 -23.36
CA ASP A 16 -25.49 -22.40 -21.95
C ASP A 16 -24.39 -23.39 -21.53
N ARG A 17 -24.04 -24.36 -22.38
CA ARG A 17 -22.90 -25.27 -22.13
C ARG A 17 -21.57 -24.53 -22.11
N GLU A 18 -21.33 -23.61 -23.03
CA GLU A 18 -20.12 -22.78 -23.02
C GLU A 18 -20.05 -21.85 -21.79
N ALA A 19 -21.18 -21.31 -21.34
CA ALA A 19 -21.25 -20.52 -20.12
C ALA A 19 -20.96 -21.38 -18.88
N GLN A 20 -21.50 -22.60 -18.82
CA GLN A 20 -21.21 -23.58 -17.77
C GLN A 20 -19.73 -23.99 -17.75
N ASP A 21 -19.12 -24.25 -18.91
CA ASP A 21 -17.70 -24.58 -19.02
C ASP A 21 -16.79 -23.42 -18.61
N ARG A 22 -17.14 -22.18 -18.99
CA ARG A 22 -16.43 -20.97 -18.51
C ARG A 22 -16.55 -20.82 -17.01
N GLN A 23 -17.72 -21.08 -16.44
CA GLN A 23 -17.92 -21.02 -15.00
C GLN A 23 -17.18 -22.14 -14.26
N ALA A 24 -17.17 -23.37 -14.80
CA ALA A 24 -16.42 -24.49 -14.25
C ALA A 24 -14.90 -24.20 -14.24
N ARG A 25 -14.36 -23.65 -15.34
CA ARG A 25 -12.95 -23.23 -15.42
C ARG A 25 -12.62 -22.12 -14.43
N ARG A 26 -13.52 -21.16 -14.21
CA ARG A 26 -13.35 -20.10 -13.19
C ARG A 26 -13.31 -20.69 -11.78
N VAL A 27 -14.26 -21.55 -11.45
CA VAL A 27 -14.31 -22.24 -10.15
C VAL A 27 -13.06 -23.10 -9.92
N GLU A 28 -12.58 -23.82 -10.95
CA GLU A 28 -11.35 -24.60 -10.85
C GLU A 28 -10.11 -23.71 -10.68
N ALA A 29 -10.03 -22.59 -11.40
CA ALA A 29 -8.95 -21.62 -11.25
C ALA A 29 -8.94 -20.99 -9.85
N GLU A 30 -10.11 -20.64 -9.31
CA GLU A 30 -10.27 -20.12 -7.95
C GLU A 30 -9.85 -21.16 -6.90
N LYS A 31 -10.26 -22.42 -7.05
CA LYS A 31 -9.82 -23.52 -6.18
C LYS A 31 -8.30 -23.68 -6.19
N LYS A 32 -7.67 -23.74 -7.38
CA LYS A 32 -6.21 -23.82 -7.50
C LYS A 32 -5.51 -22.60 -6.91
N ALA A 33 -6.08 -21.40 -7.06
CA ALA A 33 -5.53 -20.20 -6.44
C ALA A 33 -5.61 -20.26 -4.90
N GLN A 34 -6.74 -20.73 -4.36
CA GLN A 34 -6.92 -20.93 -2.92
C GLN A 34 -5.96 -21.98 -2.36
N GLU A 35 -5.76 -23.10 -3.06
CA GLU A 35 -4.79 -24.15 -2.68
C GLU A 35 -3.36 -23.60 -2.65
N ARG A 36 -2.93 -22.89 -3.69
CA ARG A 36 -1.60 -22.24 -3.72
C ARG A 36 -1.44 -21.22 -2.60
N ALA A 37 -2.48 -20.45 -2.30
CA ALA A 37 -2.47 -19.50 -1.20
C ALA A 37 -2.33 -20.22 0.15
N ARG A 38 -3.05 -21.33 0.35
CA ARG A 38 -2.95 -22.19 1.53
C ARG A 38 -1.55 -22.78 1.70
N GLU A 39 -0.97 -23.35 0.64
CA GLU A 39 0.39 -23.88 0.66
C GLU A 39 1.43 -22.82 1.02
N ARG A 40 1.30 -21.61 0.46
CA ARG A 40 2.16 -20.48 0.80
C ARG A 40 2.05 -20.13 2.28
N ARG A 41 0.83 -20.00 2.82
CA ARG A 41 0.63 -19.72 4.25
C ARG A 41 1.23 -20.83 5.12
N ASN A 42 1.05 -22.10 4.76
CA ASN A 42 1.60 -23.24 5.49
C ASN A 42 3.13 -23.20 5.59
N LYS A 43 3.83 -22.75 4.53
CA LYS A 43 5.28 -22.56 4.58
C LYS A 43 5.69 -21.43 5.51
N LEU A 44 4.91 -20.35 5.56
CA LEU A 44 5.26 -19.12 6.28
C LEU A 44 4.98 -19.23 7.78
N VAL A 45 3.96 -19.97 8.20
CA VAL A 45 3.61 -20.09 9.62
C VAL A 45 4.70 -20.74 10.48
N GLY A 46 5.63 -21.49 9.86
CA GLY A 46 6.82 -21.99 10.56
C GLY A 46 7.77 -20.90 11.04
N ARG A 47 7.72 -19.69 10.47
CA ARG A 47 8.58 -18.54 10.82
C ARG A 47 8.00 -17.76 12.00
N VAL A 48 8.11 -18.37 13.17
CA VAL A 48 7.63 -17.82 14.46
C VAL A 48 8.64 -16.82 15.05
N ASP A 49 9.89 -16.88 14.60
CA ASP A 49 10.99 -15.96 14.91
C ASP A 49 10.65 -14.48 14.65
N VAL A 50 9.64 -14.21 13.82
CA VAL A 50 9.13 -12.84 13.61
C VAL A 50 8.64 -12.15 14.88
N PHE A 51 8.26 -12.91 15.92
CA PHE A 51 7.86 -12.33 17.20
C PHE A 51 9.03 -11.76 18.00
N ASP A 52 10.23 -12.34 17.87
CA ASP A 52 11.45 -11.85 18.53
C ASP A 52 11.87 -10.48 17.98
N GLU A 53 11.42 -10.14 16.76
CA GLU A 53 11.71 -8.87 16.11
C GLU A 53 10.61 -7.81 16.29
N LEU A 54 9.47 -8.18 16.89
CA LEU A 54 8.46 -7.22 17.33
C LEU A 54 8.97 -6.52 18.60
N LEU A 55 8.69 -5.22 18.73
CA LEU A 55 9.19 -4.38 19.83
C LEU A 55 8.98 -5.06 21.21
N ASP A 56 10.05 -5.12 22.00
CA ASP A 56 10.09 -5.67 23.36
C ASP A 56 8.86 -5.22 24.18
N GLY A 57 8.10 -6.19 24.70
CA GLY A 57 6.91 -5.97 25.55
C GLY A 57 5.55 -6.18 24.86
N GLN A 58 5.48 -6.23 23.52
CA GLN A 58 4.23 -6.56 22.81
C GLN A 58 3.90 -8.06 22.79
N VAL A 59 4.87 -8.92 23.09
CA VAL A 59 4.73 -10.38 22.97
C VAL A 59 4.70 -11.06 24.34
N ASP A 60 5.05 -10.34 25.41
CA ASP A 60 5.14 -10.89 26.77
C ASP A 60 3.80 -11.50 27.26
N PHE A 61 2.66 -10.95 26.84
CA PHE A 61 1.36 -11.51 27.18
C PHE A 61 0.99 -12.77 26.38
N LEU A 62 1.67 -13.03 25.26
CA LEU A 62 1.49 -14.23 24.45
C LEU A 62 2.23 -15.45 25.03
N ALA A 63 3.18 -15.24 25.96
CA ALA A 63 3.96 -16.31 26.58
C ALA A 63 3.13 -17.26 27.49
N GLY A 64 1.90 -16.89 27.86
CA GLY A 64 1.10 -17.56 28.90
C GLY A 64 0.04 -18.56 28.43
N SER A 65 -0.04 -18.91 27.15
CA SER A 65 -1.23 -19.51 26.49
C SER A 65 -2.38 -18.49 26.38
N PRO A 66 -2.32 -17.60 25.38
CA PRO A 66 -3.28 -16.51 25.22
C PRO A 66 -4.65 -17.06 24.82
N SER A 67 -5.70 -16.44 25.36
CA SER A 67 -7.08 -16.68 24.96
C SER A 67 -7.42 -15.94 23.65
N ILE A 68 -8.54 -16.27 23.01
CA ILE A 68 -9.02 -15.51 21.85
C ILE A 68 -9.18 -14.01 22.12
N ALA A 69 -9.53 -13.64 23.36
CA ALA A 69 -9.65 -12.25 23.75
C ALA A 69 -8.28 -11.55 23.76
N ASP A 70 -7.26 -12.24 24.24
CA ASP A 70 -5.88 -11.74 24.25
C ASP A 70 -5.33 -11.59 22.82
N VAL A 71 -5.60 -12.57 21.95
CA VAL A 71 -5.21 -12.51 20.53
C VAL A 71 -6.00 -11.43 19.78
N ALA A 72 -7.28 -11.21 20.09
CA ALA A 72 -8.05 -10.12 19.51
C ALA A 72 -7.52 -8.75 19.95
N ALA A 73 -7.19 -8.61 21.24
CA ALA A 73 -6.58 -7.42 21.80
C ALA A 73 -5.21 -7.13 21.19
N PHE A 74 -4.38 -8.17 20.99
CA PHE A 74 -3.11 -8.08 20.26
C PHE A 74 -3.30 -7.39 18.92
N PHE A 75 -4.19 -7.92 18.09
CA PHE A 75 -4.43 -7.40 16.75
C PHE A 75 -5.22 -6.10 16.72
N GLY A 76 -5.77 -5.64 17.86
CA GLY A 76 -6.65 -4.48 17.93
C GLY A 76 -7.97 -4.66 17.18
N ILE A 77 -8.48 -5.90 17.14
CA ILE A 77 -9.70 -6.27 16.39
C ILE A 77 -10.79 -6.83 17.31
N ALA A 78 -12.02 -6.91 16.81
CA ALA A 78 -13.09 -7.59 17.52
C ALA A 78 -12.89 -9.12 17.53
N VAL A 79 -13.22 -9.77 18.65
CA VAL A 79 -13.22 -11.25 18.79
C VAL A 79 -14.06 -11.94 17.71
N SER A 80 -15.13 -11.29 17.24
CA SER A 80 -15.97 -11.79 16.14
C SER A 80 -15.22 -11.95 14.81
N ALA A 81 -14.18 -11.14 14.55
CA ALA A 81 -13.34 -11.28 13.37
C ALA A 81 -12.48 -12.56 13.43
N LEU A 82 -11.87 -12.85 14.58
CA LEU A 82 -11.14 -14.11 14.78
C LEU A 82 -12.07 -15.32 14.70
N ASN A 83 -13.25 -15.27 15.33
CA ASN A 83 -14.24 -16.34 15.22
C ASN A 83 -14.68 -16.60 13.77
N ARG A 84 -14.77 -15.55 12.94
CA ARG A 84 -15.03 -15.69 11.51
C ARG A 84 -13.90 -16.46 10.81
N LEU A 85 -12.65 -16.10 11.08
CA LEU A 85 -11.49 -16.81 10.51
C LEU A 85 -11.43 -18.28 10.95
N LEU A 86 -11.66 -18.56 12.23
CA LEU A 86 -11.70 -19.94 12.76
C LEU A 86 -12.79 -20.78 12.09
N ARG A 87 -13.95 -20.20 11.80
CA ARG A 87 -15.04 -20.88 11.07
C ARG A 87 -14.73 -21.08 9.58
N MET A 88 -14.00 -20.16 8.96
CA MET A 88 -13.66 -20.23 7.54
C MET A 88 -12.48 -21.16 7.25
N PHE A 89 -11.51 -21.23 8.16
CA PHE A 89 -10.26 -21.98 7.99
C PHE A 89 -9.97 -22.94 9.17
N PRO A 90 -10.95 -23.73 9.64
CA PRO A 90 -10.80 -24.52 10.87
C PRO A 90 -9.62 -25.49 10.81
N ASP A 91 -9.41 -26.14 9.65
CA ASP A 91 -8.34 -27.11 9.45
C ASP A 91 -6.95 -26.48 9.48
N GLU A 92 -6.80 -25.25 8.95
CA GLU A 92 -5.51 -24.54 8.97
C GLU A 92 -5.13 -24.17 10.40
N PHE A 93 -6.08 -23.64 11.18
CA PHE A 93 -5.84 -23.30 12.58
C PHE A 93 -5.56 -24.54 13.44
N ALA A 94 -6.31 -25.62 13.25
CA ALA A 94 -6.07 -26.88 13.96
C ALA A 94 -4.68 -27.46 13.67
N LEU A 95 -4.24 -27.43 12.40
CA LEU A 95 -2.91 -27.88 11.99
C LEU A 95 -1.79 -27.06 12.64
N ASP A 96 -2.01 -25.76 12.81
CA ASP A 96 -1.05 -24.85 13.43
C ASP A 96 -1.10 -24.89 14.98
N GLY A 97 -1.99 -25.69 15.56
CA GLY A 97 -2.03 -25.98 17.00
C GLY A 97 -3.05 -25.17 17.80
N TRP A 98 -3.96 -24.45 17.14
CA TRP A 98 -5.12 -23.89 17.83
C TRP A 98 -6.06 -25.02 18.28
N THR A 99 -6.56 -24.93 19.51
CA THR A 99 -7.59 -25.85 20.00
C THR A 99 -8.76 -25.10 20.62
N ALA A 100 -9.96 -25.43 20.17
CA ALA A 100 -11.20 -24.91 20.74
C ALA A 100 -11.35 -25.25 22.24
N PRO A 101 -12.16 -24.49 22.99
CA PRO A 101 -12.45 -24.80 24.38
C PRO A 101 -13.07 -26.20 24.52
N ARG A 102 -12.56 -27.01 25.46
CA ARG A 102 -13.07 -28.38 25.69
C ARG A 102 -14.46 -28.42 26.32
N TYR A 103 -14.89 -27.33 26.95
CA TYR A 103 -16.18 -27.21 27.61
C TYR A 103 -16.73 -25.79 27.46
N ARG A 104 -18.04 -25.64 27.65
CA ARG A 104 -18.71 -24.34 27.58
C ARG A 104 -18.17 -23.45 28.72
N GLY A 105 -17.49 -22.36 28.38
CA GLY A 105 -16.80 -21.49 29.34
C GLY A 105 -15.31 -21.81 29.57
N GLY A 106 -14.74 -22.79 28.85
CA GLY A 106 -13.31 -23.05 28.84
C GLY A 106 -12.52 -22.01 28.04
N LYS A 107 -11.20 -21.98 28.22
CA LYS A 107 -10.30 -21.17 27.39
C LYS A 107 -9.89 -21.96 26.16
N ASP A 108 -9.84 -21.30 25.01
CA ASP A 108 -9.17 -21.85 23.85
C ASP A 108 -7.65 -21.72 24.00
N ARG A 109 -6.93 -22.45 23.17
CA ARG A 109 -5.46 -22.46 23.19
C ARG A 109 -4.94 -21.94 21.87
N TRP A 110 -4.13 -20.90 21.93
CA TRP A 110 -3.41 -20.37 20.79
C TRP A 110 -1.92 -20.70 20.91
N THR A 111 -1.36 -21.19 19.81
CA THR A 111 0.08 -21.29 19.60
C THR A 111 0.55 -20.09 18.80
N ASP A 112 1.84 -19.81 18.86
CA ASP A 112 2.44 -18.73 18.07
C ASP A 112 2.21 -18.93 16.57
N ARG A 113 2.27 -20.18 16.10
CA ARG A 113 1.91 -20.58 14.73
C ARG A 113 0.47 -20.21 14.36
N ALA A 114 -0.49 -20.48 15.25
CA ALA A 114 -1.88 -20.08 15.03
C ALA A 114 -2.06 -18.55 15.03
N ILE A 115 -1.26 -17.81 15.79
CA ILE A 115 -1.26 -16.33 15.78
C ILE A 115 -0.70 -15.81 14.46
N VAL A 116 0.42 -16.36 13.96
CA VAL A 116 0.95 -16.02 12.62
C VAL A 116 -0.08 -16.37 11.53
N ARG A 117 -0.78 -17.51 11.64
CA ARG A 117 -1.88 -17.88 10.74
C ARG A 117 -2.97 -16.82 10.72
N ALA A 118 -3.41 -16.35 11.88
CA ALA A 118 -4.39 -15.28 11.99
C ALA A 118 -3.87 -14.00 11.32
N ALA A 119 -2.62 -13.60 11.57
CA ALA A 119 -2.01 -12.43 10.93
C ALA A 119 -2.06 -12.51 9.41
N LEU A 120 -1.70 -13.67 8.82
CA LEU A 120 -1.73 -13.90 7.37
C LEU A 120 -3.14 -13.88 6.76
N LEU A 121 -4.18 -14.16 7.56
CA LEU A 121 -5.58 -14.24 7.11
C LEU A 121 -6.39 -12.95 7.38
N LEU A 122 -5.88 -12.03 8.21
CA LEU A 122 -6.53 -10.76 8.57
C LEU A 122 -6.42 -9.68 7.47
N ASP A 123 -6.44 -10.03 6.19
CA ASP A 123 -6.11 -9.07 5.12
C ASP A 123 -7.14 -7.95 4.96
N GLU A 124 -8.42 -8.27 5.14
CA GLU A 124 -9.53 -7.32 5.00
C GLU A 124 -9.76 -6.43 6.23
N VAL A 125 -9.13 -6.74 7.37
CA VAL A 125 -9.36 -6.03 8.63
C VAL A 125 -8.10 -5.23 8.99
N PRO A 126 -8.20 -3.91 9.18
CA PRO A 126 -7.03 -3.10 9.52
C PRO A 126 -6.50 -3.52 10.90
N SER A 127 -5.29 -4.09 10.90
CA SER A 127 -4.56 -4.48 12.10
C SER A 127 -3.08 -4.20 11.91
N ALA A 128 -2.54 -3.26 12.71
CA ALA A 128 -1.13 -2.88 12.61
C ALA A 128 -0.19 -4.06 12.94
N PRO A 129 -0.42 -4.85 14.00
CA PRO A 129 0.42 -6.03 14.28
C PRO A 129 0.33 -7.09 13.19
N ALA A 130 -0.85 -7.33 12.61
CA ALA A 130 -0.98 -8.27 11.50
C ALA A 130 -0.21 -7.79 10.26
N ALA A 131 -0.27 -6.50 9.95
CA ALA A 131 0.47 -5.90 8.84
C ALA A 131 1.98 -5.97 9.07
N GLU A 132 2.46 -5.74 10.29
CA GLU A 132 3.89 -5.87 10.62
C GLU A 132 4.38 -7.31 10.47
N ILE A 133 3.66 -8.29 11.02
CA ILE A 133 4.01 -9.72 10.85
C ILE A 133 4.06 -10.08 9.35
N ARG A 134 3.08 -9.65 8.54
CA ARG A 134 3.10 -9.89 7.08
C ARG A 134 4.30 -9.23 6.39
N TYR A 135 4.70 -8.04 6.81
CA TYR A 135 5.88 -7.36 6.27
C TYR A 135 7.16 -8.12 6.61
N ARG A 136 7.33 -8.56 7.87
CA ARG A 136 8.49 -9.38 8.28
C ARG A 136 8.55 -10.74 7.58
N LEU A 137 7.40 -11.27 7.19
CA LEU A 137 7.28 -12.49 6.39
C LEU A 137 7.46 -12.28 4.88
N ASP A 138 7.81 -11.07 4.43
CA ASP A 138 7.98 -10.68 3.01
C ASP A 138 6.74 -10.94 2.13
N VAL A 139 5.54 -10.90 2.71
CA VAL A 139 4.27 -11.09 1.97
C VAL A 139 3.43 -9.84 1.83
N ALA A 140 3.79 -8.75 2.53
CA ALA A 140 3.16 -7.45 2.39
C ALA A 140 4.20 -6.33 2.30
N ALA A 141 3.77 -5.18 1.79
CA ALA A 141 4.58 -3.96 1.82
C ALA A 141 4.70 -3.40 3.25
N LEU A 142 5.65 -2.48 3.45
CA LEU A 142 5.84 -1.78 4.72
C LEU A 142 4.52 -1.18 5.22
N PRO A 143 4.06 -1.51 6.44
CA PRO A 143 2.79 -1.01 6.94
C PRO A 143 2.77 0.51 7.04
N VAL A 144 1.66 1.12 6.62
CA VAL A 144 1.43 2.55 6.75
C VAL A 144 0.43 2.76 7.88
N ALA A 145 0.81 3.56 8.87
CA ALA A 145 -0.06 3.91 9.99
C ALA A 145 -0.46 5.39 9.93
N PHE A 146 -1.74 5.65 10.13
CA PHE A 146 -2.28 7.01 10.25
C PHE A 146 -2.57 7.32 11.71
N SER A 147 -2.39 8.57 12.10
CA SER A 147 -2.63 9.03 13.47
C SER A 147 -3.33 10.38 13.45
N SER A 148 -4.41 10.48 14.21
CA SER A 148 -5.16 11.71 14.48
C SER A 148 -4.81 12.32 15.84
N ARG A 149 -3.71 11.88 16.48
CA ARG A 149 -3.27 12.43 17.77
C ARG A 149 -2.82 13.88 17.60
N GLY A 150 -3.06 14.73 18.61
CA GLY A 150 -2.78 16.18 18.55
C GLY A 150 -1.37 16.53 18.08
N PHE A 151 -0.33 15.84 18.57
CA PHE A 151 1.04 16.06 18.11
C PHE A 151 1.21 15.80 16.60
N ARG A 152 0.57 14.77 16.06
CA ARG A 152 0.61 14.47 14.63
C ARG A 152 -0.15 15.54 13.82
N ILE A 153 -1.27 16.03 14.34
CA ILE A 153 -2.03 17.13 13.72
C ILE A 153 -1.13 18.38 13.61
N THR A 154 -0.44 18.78 14.69
CA THR A 154 0.47 19.93 14.65
C THR A 154 1.63 19.75 13.67
N GLN A 155 2.14 18.52 13.50
CA GLN A 155 3.11 18.24 12.44
C GLN A 155 2.51 18.44 11.05
N CYS A 156 1.28 17.97 10.83
CA CYS A 156 0.57 18.15 9.56
C CYS A 156 0.23 19.62 9.28
N GLU A 157 -0.06 20.43 10.29
CA GLU A 157 -0.26 21.89 10.15
C GLU A 157 1.00 22.58 9.65
N ARG A 158 2.18 22.24 10.20
CA ARG A 158 3.47 22.76 9.72
C ARG A 158 3.74 22.33 8.28
N LEU A 159 3.43 21.08 7.95
CA LEU A 159 3.57 20.54 6.61
C LEU A 159 2.62 21.25 5.62
N PHE A 160 1.39 21.55 6.04
CA PHE A 160 0.43 22.29 5.25
C PHE A 160 0.90 23.73 4.99
N ALA A 161 1.36 24.44 6.02
CA ALA A 161 1.94 25.77 5.86
C ALA A 161 3.12 25.75 4.88
N GLN A 162 3.98 24.74 4.96
CA GLN A 162 5.08 24.53 4.03
C GLN A 162 4.60 24.24 2.60
N ALA A 163 3.54 23.45 2.42
CA ALA A 163 2.93 23.21 1.11
C ALA A 163 2.39 24.52 0.50
N MET A 164 1.72 25.35 1.29
CA MET A 164 1.26 26.67 0.86
C MET A 164 2.40 27.58 0.44
N THR A 165 3.51 27.62 1.19
CA THR A 165 4.72 28.36 0.78
C THR A 165 5.26 27.88 -0.56
N VAL A 166 5.28 26.56 -0.79
CA VAL A 166 5.75 26.02 -2.09
C VAL A 166 4.80 26.41 -3.23
N VAL A 167 3.48 26.41 -2.99
CA VAL A 167 2.50 26.89 -3.97
C VAL A 167 2.74 28.37 -4.28
N GLU A 168 2.89 29.20 -3.26
CA GLU A 168 3.21 30.63 -3.41
C GLU A 168 4.52 30.84 -4.17
N ASP A 169 5.58 30.10 -3.84
CA ASP A 169 6.88 30.18 -4.53
C ASP A 169 6.77 29.78 -6.00
N VAL A 170 6.00 28.74 -6.34
CA VAL A 170 5.83 28.28 -7.74
C VAL A 170 5.00 29.27 -8.55
N HIS A 171 3.98 29.88 -7.95
CA HIS A 171 3.09 30.82 -8.62
C HIS A 171 3.57 32.28 -8.59
N GLY A 172 4.46 32.62 -7.66
CA GLY A 172 5.01 33.95 -7.47
C GLY A 172 6.29 34.20 -8.26
N ASP A 173 7.10 35.15 -7.77
CA ASP A 173 8.35 35.56 -8.41
C ASP A 173 9.58 34.77 -7.94
N SER A 174 9.39 33.73 -7.11
CA SER A 174 10.49 32.90 -6.61
C SER A 174 11.15 32.13 -7.75
N SER A 175 12.48 32.00 -7.68
CA SER A 175 13.25 31.27 -8.68
C SER A 175 12.97 29.77 -8.56
N PRO A 176 12.58 29.06 -9.65
CA PRO A 176 12.41 27.60 -9.62
C PRO A 176 13.66 26.88 -9.11
N VAL A 177 14.84 27.45 -9.35
CA VAL A 177 16.12 26.92 -8.89
C VAL A 177 16.20 26.80 -7.37
N ASP A 178 15.75 27.82 -6.66
CA ASP A 178 15.86 27.86 -5.20
C ASP A 178 14.84 26.91 -4.55
N ILE A 179 13.65 26.79 -5.16
CA ILE A 179 12.66 25.76 -4.80
C ILE A 179 13.28 24.36 -4.94
N TRP A 180 13.92 24.07 -6.08
CA TRP A 180 14.55 22.77 -6.31
C TRP A 180 15.72 22.49 -5.38
N ARG A 181 16.54 23.48 -5.04
CA ARG A 181 17.62 23.30 -4.06
C ARG A 181 17.06 22.94 -2.68
N ARG A 182 16.03 23.66 -2.22
CA ARG A 182 15.35 23.40 -0.95
C ARG A 182 14.74 22.00 -0.91
N LEU A 183 14.12 21.54 -1.99
CA LEU A 183 13.54 20.19 -2.08
C LEU A 183 14.62 19.08 -2.13
N GLN A 184 15.81 19.36 -2.67
CA GLN A 184 16.91 18.39 -2.74
C GLN A 184 17.60 18.16 -1.39
N GLU A 185 17.61 19.18 -0.54
CA GLU A 185 18.14 19.12 0.82
C GLU A 185 17.13 18.51 1.80
N MET A 186 15.87 18.36 1.40
CA MET A 186 14.80 17.84 2.23
C MET A 186 14.93 16.32 2.47
N PRO A 187 14.74 15.83 3.71
CA PRO A 187 14.65 14.41 3.99
C PRO A 187 13.58 13.73 3.15
N ARG A 188 13.86 12.50 2.69
CA ARG A 188 12.97 11.75 1.79
C ARG A 188 11.54 11.61 2.31
N TYR A 189 11.37 11.31 3.60
CA TYR A 189 10.05 11.16 4.20
C TYR A 189 9.27 12.47 4.21
N GLU A 190 9.93 13.59 4.53
CA GLU A 190 9.32 14.92 4.51
C GLU A 190 8.93 15.32 3.08
N LEU A 191 9.78 15.02 2.08
CA LEU A 191 9.46 15.25 0.68
C LEU A 191 8.24 14.43 0.21
N GLN A 192 8.15 13.17 0.63
CA GLN A 192 6.98 12.31 0.35
C GLN A 192 5.70 12.88 1.00
N ALA A 193 5.79 13.29 2.27
CA ALA A 193 4.66 13.89 2.98
C ALA A 193 4.21 15.20 2.33
N LEU A 194 5.16 16.06 1.95
CA LEU A 194 4.90 17.32 1.25
C LEU A 194 4.24 17.08 -0.11
N THR A 195 4.67 16.05 -0.84
CA THR A 195 4.05 15.67 -2.12
C THR A 195 2.59 15.28 -1.96
N VAL A 196 2.26 14.48 -0.92
CA VAL A 196 0.87 14.10 -0.61
C VAL A 196 0.05 15.33 -0.21
N ALA A 197 0.62 16.22 0.61
CA ALA A 197 -0.04 17.46 1.01
C ALA A 197 -0.36 18.34 -0.20
N LEU A 198 0.60 18.56 -1.11
CA LEU A 198 0.40 19.34 -2.34
C LEU A 198 -0.67 18.71 -3.25
N ALA A 199 -0.67 17.38 -3.40
CA ALA A 199 -1.68 16.68 -4.20
C ALA A 199 -3.09 16.84 -3.59
N ALA A 200 -3.22 16.83 -2.26
CA ALA A 200 -4.48 17.02 -1.57
C ALA A 200 -5.04 18.45 -1.69
N LEU A 201 -4.21 19.44 -2.04
CA LEU A 201 -4.65 20.81 -2.31
C LEU A 201 -5.26 20.99 -3.70
N VAL A 202 -5.09 20.03 -4.61
CA VAL A 202 -5.64 20.09 -5.97
C VAL A 202 -7.03 19.47 -5.98
N PRO A 203 -8.10 20.25 -6.21
CA PRO A 203 -9.45 19.70 -6.34
C PRO A 203 -9.53 18.74 -7.53
N ASP A 204 -10.25 17.64 -7.37
CA ASP A 204 -10.44 16.63 -8.41
C ASP A 204 -11.53 17.00 -9.44
N ASP A 205 -12.37 17.99 -9.12
CA ASP A 205 -13.57 18.39 -9.85
C ASP A 205 -13.45 19.74 -10.60
N VAL A 206 -12.33 20.45 -10.47
CA VAL A 206 -12.17 21.79 -11.07
C VAL A 206 -11.63 21.71 -12.51
N SER A 207 -12.44 22.18 -13.46
CA SER A 207 -11.99 22.40 -14.83
C SER A 207 -10.92 23.49 -14.90
N GLY A 208 -9.81 23.24 -15.59
CA GLY A 208 -8.75 24.24 -15.77
C GLY A 208 -7.42 23.90 -15.11
N THR A 209 -7.29 22.74 -14.46
CA THR A 209 -6.02 22.21 -13.95
C THR A 209 -4.91 22.31 -15.01
N GLY A 210 -3.83 23.00 -14.67
CA GLY A 210 -2.73 23.31 -15.60
C GLY A 210 -2.89 24.60 -16.42
N SER A 211 -3.88 25.45 -16.16
CA SER A 211 -4.00 26.79 -16.77
C SER A 211 -2.73 27.63 -16.56
N PHE A 212 -2.21 27.63 -15.33
CA PHE A 212 -0.92 28.26 -15.00
C PHE A 212 0.22 27.69 -15.85
N LEU A 213 0.33 26.36 -15.93
CA LEU A 213 1.36 25.69 -16.74
C LEU A 213 1.23 26.01 -18.24
N ARG A 214 0.02 26.19 -18.74
CA ARG A 214 -0.19 26.65 -20.13
C ARG A 214 0.20 28.11 -20.34
N ALA A 215 0.01 28.96 -19.32
CA ALA A 215 0.38 30.38 -19.37
C ALA A 215 1.90 30.61 -19.35
N ILE A 216 2.64 29.82 -18.56
CA ILE A 216 4.12 29.86 -18.56
C ILE A 216 4.72 28.97 -19.65
N GLY A 217 3.91 28.10 -20.24
CA GLY A 217 4.26 27.32 -21.42
C GLY A 217 4.50 28.24 -22.61
N GLY A 218 5.40 27.84 -23.50
CA GLY A 218 5.83 28.66 -24.63
C GLY A 218 4.73 28.83 -25.68
N ARG A 219 5.17 29.01 -26.93
CA ARG A 219 4.31 29.40 -28.06
C ARG A 219 3.11 28.47 -28.33
N GLN A 220 3.14 27.23 -27.84
CA GLN A 220 2.07 26.25 -28.02
C GLN A 220 1.12 26.15 -26.82
N GLY A 221 1.43 26.82 -25.70
CA GLY A 221 0.59 26.84 -24.51
C GLY A 221 0.30 25.45 -23.96
N ARG A 222 1.24 24.49 -24.09
CA ARG A 222 1.07 23.11 -23.63
C ARG A 222 1.50 22.99 -22.18
N VAL A 223 0.74 22.23 -21.39
CA VAL A 223 1.06 21.93 -19.98
C VAL A 223 2.49 21.39 -19.82
N ALA A 224 2.91 20.50 -20.71
CA ALA A 224 4.25 19.91 -20.70
C ALA A 224 5.37 20.95 -20.92
N GLU A 225 5.13 21.99 -21.73
CA GLU A 225 6.11 23.06 -21.94
C GLU A 225 6.26 23.93 -20.70
N GLY A 226 5.17 24.20 -19.98
CA GLY A 226 5.21 24.89 -18.69
C GLY A 226 5.91 24.07 -17.62
N LEU A 227 5.64 22.76 -17.54
CA LEU A 227 6.36 21.85 -16.64
C LEU A 227 7.87 21.85 -16.93
N ALA A 228 8.26 21.91 -18.21
CA ALA A 228 9.67 21.99 -18.59
C ALA A 228 10.37 23.29 -18.15
N GLN A 229 9.63 24.37 -17.85
CA GLN A 229 10.19 25.59 -17.24
C GLN A 229 10.45 25.43 -15.74
N LEU A 230 9.69 24.54 -15.08
CA LEU A 230 9.76 24.34 -13.63
C LEU A 230 10.66 23.18 -13.24
N ILE A 231 10.76 22.13 -14.06
CA ILE A 231 11.51 20.89 -13.74
C ILE A 231 12.90 20.94 -14.39
N PRO A 232 13.98 21.03 -13.60
CA PRO A 232 15.33 21.07 -14.12
C PRO A 232 15.79 19.69 -14.59
N VAL A 233 16.72 19.68 -15.54
CA VAL A 233 17.32 18.45 -16.08
C VAL A 233 18.28 17.85 -15.05
N ARG A 234 18.33 16.52 -14.97
CA ARG A 234 19.29 15.82 -14.11
C ARG A 234 20.72 16.17 -14.50
N SER A 235 21.58 16.41 -13.51
CA SER A 235 23.00 16.66 -13.76
C SER A 235 23.72 15.41 -14.22
N ASN A 236 24.68 15.53 -15.15
CA ASN A 236 25.62 14.46 -15.47
C ASN A 236 26.49 14.05 -14.26
N LEU A 237 26.59 14.91 -13.23
CA LEU A 237 27.23 14.59 -11.95
C LEU A 237 26.44 13.54 -11.14
N TYR A 238 25.14 13.41 -11.39
CA TYR A 238 24.29 12.39 -10.80
C TYR A 238 24.52 11.01 -11.44
N GLU A 239 24.66 10.97 -12.77
CA GLU A 239 24.87 9.70 -13.50
C GLU A 239 26.19 9.00 -13.17
N ARG A 240 27.24 9.77 -12.82
CA ARG A 240 28.54 9.23 -12.42
C ARG A 240 28.52 8.50 -11.07
N ARG A 241 27.68 8.91 -10.10
CA ARG A 241 27.57 8.21 -8.80
C ARG A 241 26.95 6.81 -8.95
N ARG A 242 26.02 6.64 -9.89
CA ARG A 242 25.37 5.34 -10.14
C ARG A 242 26.26 4.28 -10.78
N ARG A 243 27.32 4.66 -11.49
CA ARG A 243 28.22 3.69 -12.17
C ARG A 243 29.30 3.12 -11.27
N ALA A 244 29.59 3.73 -10.12
CA ALA A 244 30.66 3.30 -9.23
C ALA A 244 30.12 2.46 -8.06
N GLY A 245 29.68 1.23 -8.33
CA GLY A 245 29.68 0.07 -7.41
C GLY A 245 29.19 0.22 -5.95
N ARG A 246 28.52 1.31 -5.56
CA ARG A 246 28.00 1.54 -4.21
C ARG A 246 26.50 1.27 -4.17
N GLU A 247 26.10 0.55 -3.12
CA GLU A 247 24.75 0.04 -2.88
C GLU A 247 23.64 1.09 -3.13
N PRO A 248 22.54 0.70 -3.80
CA PRO A 248 21.42 1.58 -4.02
C PRO A 248 20.46 1.46 -2.84
N ARG A 249 20.33 2.50 -1.98
CA ARG A 249 19.01 2.93 -1.42
C ARG A 249 19.06 3.99 -0.31
N SER A 250 20.18 4.27 0.35
CA SER A 250 20.15 5.02 1.62
C SER A 250 20.83 6.40 1.64
N SER A 251 21.42 6.90 0.55
CA SER A 251 22.25 8.11 0.65
C SER A 251 22.31 8.98 -0.62
N GLU A 252 21.28 9.76 -0.93
CA GLU A 252 21.43 10.81 -1.96
C GLU A 252 20.65 12.10 -1.67
N PRO A 253 21.32 13.19 -1.24
CA PRO A 253 20.91 14.55 -1.60
C PRO A 253 21.27 14.83 -3.07
N GLY A 254 20.37 15.56 -3.74
CA GLY A 254 20.30 15.72 -5.18
C GLY A 254 21.37 16.62 -5.79
N GLY A 255 21.97 16.16 -6.89
CA GLY A 255 22.80 16.97 -7.78
C GLY A 255 22.05 17.26 -9.07
N VAL A 256 21.57 18.49 -9.26
CA VAL A 256 20.88 18.93 -10.48
C VAL A 256 21.72 19.96 -11.24
N ALA A 257 21.70 19.89 -12.57
CA ALA A 257 22.39 20.86 -13.42
C ALA A 257 21.37 21.94 -13.79
N VAL A 258 21.64 23.17 -13.36
CA VAL A 258 20.74 24.29 -13.55
C VAL A 258 21.29 25.17 -14.67
N ILE A 259 20.57 25.24 -15.78
CA ILE A 259 20.82 26.22 -16.85
C ILE A 259 19.59 27.12 -16.93
N ALA A 260 19.70 28.32 -16.37
CA ALA A 260 18.63 29.32 -16.49
C ALA A 260 18.58 29.83 -17.95
N ARG A 261 17.58 29.41 -18.72
CA ARG A 261 17.23 30.11 -19.97
C ARG A 261 16.37 31.31 -19.61
N ARG A 262 16.99 32.49 -19.49
CA ARG A 262 16.23 33.76 -19.55
C ARG A 262 15.55 33.81 -20.93
N GLY A 263 14.22 33.78 -20.93
CA GLY A 263 13.43 34.09 -22.12
C GLY A 263 13.78 35.49 -22.61
N ARG A 264 14.36 35.58 -23.81
CA ARG A 264 14.52 36.84 -24.53
C ARG A 264 13.11 37.36 -24.84
N ARG A 265 12.71 38.45 -24.19
CA ARG A 265 11.59 39.28 -24.67
C ARG A 265 11.96 39.81 -26.06
N ARG A 266 11.09 39.57 -27.04
CA ARG A 266 10.99 40.33 -28.28
C ARG A 266 9.54 40.78 -28.39
#